data_AF-W9THT8-F1
#
_entry.id   AF-W9THT8-F1
#
_cell.length_a   1.000
_cell.length_b   1.000
_cell.length_c   1.000
_cell.angle_alpha   90.00
_cell.angle_beta   90.00
_cell.angle_gamma   90.00
#
_symmetry.space_group_name_H-M   'P 1'
#
loop_
_entity.id
_entity.type
_entity.pdbx_description
1 polymer ?
#
loop_
_entity_poly.entity_id
_entity_poly.type
_entity_poly.pdbx_seq_one_letter_code
_entity_poly.pdbx_strand_id
1 'polypeptide(L)'
;MRNLIEYTKDAADPDFVKLTSLLHWKADSDQITISDLDGIFNRLFGQNVASADGAKTVMALIEHEASGCLKADDGINFENKIVLAMSIRLTAERFMVKRINDPAFVAGIDSNQTPKLLKKFRELFSTELKTLKILQRVALMTPENIHLNSFMYEPILDMSDGHLRKLYGEVIMLA
;
A
#
# COMPACT_ATOMS: atom_id res chain seq x y z
N MET A 1 10.11 -2.20 -9.76
CA MET A 1 9.76 -3.51 -10.37
C MET A 1 8.45 -3.44 -11.16
N ARG A 2 7.30 -3.12 -10.55
CA ARG A 2 5.99 -3.10 -11.24
C ARG A 2 6.00 -2.30 -12.55
N ASN A 3 6.38 -1.02 -12.48
CA ASN A 3 6.44 -0.15 -13.65
C ASN A 3 7.50 -0.59 -14.69
N LEU A 4 8.56 -1.30 -14.28
CA LEU A 4 9.55 -1.84 -15.23
C LEU A 4 8.96 -3.00 -16.01
N ILE A 5 8.17 -3.86 -15.36
CA ILE A 5 7.46 -4.95 -16.01
C ILE A 5 6.41 -4.38 -16.97
N GLU A 6 5.63 -3.39 -16.53
CA GLU A 6 4.66 -2.69 -17.39
C GLU A 6 5.32 -2.12 -18.65
N TYR A 7 6.50 -1.51 -18.50
CA TYR A 7 7.22 -0.87 -19.61
C TYR A 7 7.90 -1.87 -20.55
N THR A 8 8.43 -2.99 -20.02
CA THR A 8 9.18 -3.97 -20.82
C THR A 8 8.33 -5.13 -21.34
N LYS A 9 7.14 -5.31 -20.77
CA LYS A 9 6.17 -6.34 -21.14
C LYS A 9 4.80 -5.70 -21.34
N ASP A 10 3.82 -6.00 -20.49
CA ASP A 10 2.49 -5.38 -20.50
C ASP A 10 1.83 -5.45 -19.11
N ALA A 11 0.65 -4.84 -18.98
CA ALA A 11 -0.14 -4.81 -17.75
C ALA A 11 -0.92 -6.13 -17.46
N ALA A 12 -0.88 -7.10 -18.37
CA ALA A 12 -1.45 -8.43 -18.18
C ALA A 12 -0.41 -9.45 -17.66
N ASP A 13 0.88 -9.10 -17.64
CA ASP A 13 1.93 -9.95 -17.09
C ASP A 13 1.62 -10.35 -15.63
N PRO A 14 1.69 -11.65 -15.27
CA PRO A 14 1.37 -12.12 -13.93
C PRO A 14 2.19 -11.46 -12.82
N ASP A 15 3.45 -11.10 -13.09
CA ASP A 15 4.31 -10.42 -12.12
C ASP A 15 3.86 -8.96 -11.93
N PHE A 16 3.39 -8.30 -13.00
CA PHE A 16 2.77 -6.98 -12.87
C PHE A 16 1.50 -7.03 -12.01
N VAL A 17 0.62 -8.01 -12.27
CA VAL A 17 -0.63 -8.19 -11.52
C VAL A 17 -0.34 -8.47 -10.04
N LYS A 18 0.57 -9.41 -9.75
CA LYS A 18 0.94 -9.76 -8.37
C LYS A 18 1.61 -8.60 -7.64
N LEU A 19 2.50 -7.84 -8.29
CA LEU A 19 3.09 -6.63 -7.69
C LEU A 19 2.04 -5.52 -7.47
N THR A 20 0.97 -5.47 -8.28
CA THR A 20 -0.14 -4.54 -8.05
C THR A 20 -0.89 -4.88 -6.77
N SER A 21 -1.08 -6.17 -6.47
CA SER A 21 -1.65 -6.64 -5.19
C SER A 21 -0.77 -6.35 -3.96
N LEU A 22 0.49 -5.94 -4.14
CA LEU A 22 1.35 -5.44 -3.06
C LEU A 22 1.19 -3.93 -2.80
N LEU A 23 0.59 -3.19 -3.74
CA LEU A 23 0.36 -1.74 -3.60
C LEU A 23 -1.08 -1.39 -3.20
N HIS A 24 -1.99 -2.33 -3.43
CA HIS A 24 -3.43 -2.22 -3.19
C HIS A 24 -3.94 -3.48 -2.51
N TRP A 25 -4.90 -3.34 -1.60
CA TRP A 25 -5.55 -4.47 -0.95
C TRP A 25 -6.52 -5.18 -1.90
N LYS A 26 -6.12 -6.37 -2.35
CA LYS A 26 -6.83 -7.26 -3.26
C LYS A 26 -7.00 -8.64 -2.62
N ALA A 27 -7.72 -9.54 -3.30
CA ALA A 27 -8.07 -10.85 -2.77
C ALA A 27 -6.87 -11.76 -2.43
N ASP A 28 -5.73 -11.54 -3.08
CA ASP A 28 -4.49 -12.31 -2.90
C ASP A 28 -3.41 -11.57 -2.10
N SER A 29 -3.64 -10.30 -1.73
CA SER A 29 -2.64 -9.44 -1.10
C SER A 29 -2.00 -10.03 0.16
N ASP A 30 -2.79 -10.70 0.99
CA ASP A 30 -2.34 -11.28 2.26
C ASP A 30 -1.60 -12.63 2.09
N GLN A 31 -1.56 -13.19 0.89
CA GLN A 31 -0.94 -14.48 0.58
C GLN A 31 0.43 -14.34 -0.08
N ILE A 32 0.78 -13.15 -0.59
CA ILE A 32 2.05 -12.94 -1.31
C ILE A 32 3.20 -12.98 -0.31
N THR A 33 4.08 -13.96 -0.51
CA THR A 33 5.23 -14.21 0.37
C THR A 33 6.46 -13.39 -0.04
N ILE A 34 7.43 -13.26 0.85
CA ILE A 34 8.74 -12.67 0.54
C ILE A 34 9.43 -13.48 -0.57
N SER A 35 9.33 -14.82 -0.54
CA SER A 35 9.87 -15.66 -1.62
C SER A 35 9.18 -15.46 -2.97
N ASP A 36 7.87 -15.15 -3.01
CA ASP A 36 7.21 -14.75 -4.26
C ASP A 36 7.84 -13.48 -4.84
N LEU A 37 8.11 -12.49 -3.97
CA LEU A 37 8.73 -11.22 -4.35
C LEU A 37 10.18 -11.41 -4.83
N ASP A 38 10.98 -12.22 -4.14
CA ASP A 38 12.33 -12.61 -4.56
C ASP A 38 12.29 -13.26 -5.95
N GLY A 39 11.31 -14.15 -6.20
CA GLY A 39 11.12 -14.79 -7.49
C GLY A 39 10.87 -13.78 -8.61
N ILE A 40 10.04 -12.78 -8.37
CA ILE A 40 9.77 -11.68 -9.32
C ILE A 40 11.05 -10.86 -9.56
N PHE A 41 11.76 -10.50 -8.49
CA PHE A 41 13.02 -9.76 -8.58
C PHE A 41 14.07 -10.51 -9.41
N ASN A 42 14.25 -11.79 -9.12
CA ASN A 42 15.22 -12.66 -9.80
C ASN A 42 14.90 -12.80 -11.30
N ARG A 43 13.62 -13.00 -11.66
CA ARG A 43 13.20 -13.03 -13.07
C ARG A 43 13.44 -11.72 -13.79
N LEU A 44 13.17 -10.58 -13.14
CA LEU A 44 13.29 -9.26 -13.75
C LEU A 44 14.75 -8.83 -13.95
N PHE A 45 15.64 -9.16 -13.02
CA PHE A 45 17.02 -8.68 -13.01
C PHE A 45 18.07 -9.76 -13.32
N GLY A 46 17.66 -10.99 -13.58
CA GLY A 46 18.58 -12.11 -13.82
C GLY A 46 19.46 -12.44 -12.61
N GLN A 47 18.90 -12.30 -11.40
CA GLN A 47 19.59 -12.52 -10.12
C GLN A 47 19.15 -13.85 -9.49
N ASN A 48 19.81 -14.24 -8.40
CA ASN A 48 19.43 -15.40 -7.59
C ASN A 48 19.51 -15.08 -6.10
N VAL A 49 18.73 -14.08 -5.68
CA VAL A 49 18.60 -13.65 -4.29
C VAL A 49 17.58 -14.52 -3.57
N ALA A 50 17.85 -14.78 -2.29
CA ALA A 50 16.90 -15.37 -1.35
C ALA A 50 16.93 -14.54 -0.05
N SER A 51 15.84 -13.86 0.23
CA SER A 51 15.67 -13.06 1.44
C SER A 51 15.43 -13.98 2.65
N ALA A 52 15.78 -13.49 3.85
CA ALA A 52 15.43 -14.16 5.09
C ALA A 52 13.90 -14.25 5.26
N ASP A 53 13.43 -15.23 6.03
CA ASP A 53 12.01 -15.41 6.33
C ASP A 53 11.09 -15.52 5.09
N GLY A 54 11.56 -16.16 4.02
CA GLY A 54 10.85 -16.26 2.73
C GLY A 54 9.37 -16.67 2.80
N ALA A 55 8.97 -17.45 3.81
CA ALA A 55 7.59 -17.87 4.03
C ALA A 55 6.67 -16.81 4.67
N LYS A 56 7.22 -15.73 5.25
CA LYS A 56 6.42 -14.61 5.75
C LYS A 56 5.79 -13.86 4.59
N THR A 57 4.64 -13.25 4.84
CA THR A 57 3.94 -12.46 3.83
C THR A 57 4.56 -11.07 3.74
N VAL A 58 4.53 -10.48 2.54
CA VAL A 58 5.02 -9.11 2.32
C VAL A 58 4.19 -8.12 3.14
N MET A 59 2.89 -8.36 3.28
CA MET A 59 2.02 -7.53 4.13
C MET A 59 2.47 -7.53 5.59
N ALA A 60 2.82 -8.68 6.16
CA ALA A 60 3.34 -8.77 7.52
C ALA A 60 4.70 -8.06 7.66
N LEU A 61 5.56 -8.13 6.63
CA LEU A 61 6.82 -7.38 6.60
C LEU A 61 6.56 -5.86 6.61
N ILE A 62 5.65 -5.36 5.77
CA ILE A 62 5.30 -3.94 5.71
C ILE A 62 4.75 -3.45 7.06
N GLU A 63 3.87 -4.21 7.69
CA GLU A 63 3.32 -3.88 9.02
C GLU A 63 4.41 -3.88 10.11
N HIS A 64 5.36 -4.82 10.04
CA HIS A 64 6.50 -4.89 10.95
C HIS A 64 7.39 -3.65 10.82
N GLU A 65 7.83 -3.33 9.60
CA GLU A 65 8.69 -2.18 9.34
C GLU A 65 7.98 -0.87 9.71
N ALA A 66 6.70 -0.70 9.36
CA ALA A 66 5.94 0.50 9.71
C ALA A 66 5.78 0.68 11.24
N SER A 67 5.67 -0.42 11.97
CA SER A 67 5.65 -0.40 13.44
C SER A 67 7.02 -0.02 14.03
N GLY A 68 8.11 -0.46 13.37
CA GLY A 68 9.47 -0.02 13.67
C GLY A 68 9.67 1.47 13.44
N CYS A 69 9.12 2.01 12.34
CA CYS A 69 9.17 3.44 12.03
C CYS A 69 8.60 4.30 13.14
N LEU A 70 7.56 3.87 13.87
CA LEU A 70 6.98 4.64 14.98
C LEU A 70 7.95 4.88 16.15
N LYS A 71 8.97 4.02 16.31
CA LYS A 71 9.95 4.07 17.41
C LYS A 71 11.28 4.70 17.01
N ALA A 72 11.49 4.91 15.70
CA ALA A 72 12.72 5.51 15.20
C ALA A 72 12.81 6.98 15.62
N ASP A 73 14.03 7.45 15.87
CA ASP A 73 14.31 8.85 16.20
C ASP A 73 13.78 9.81 15.12
N ASP A 74 13.43 11.02 15.54
CA ASP A 74 13.02 12.08 14.62
C ASP A 74 14.20 12.48 13.72
N GLY A 75 13.98 12.47 12.40
CA GLY A 75 14.99 12.82 11.42
C GLY A 75 14.47 12.78 9.98
N ILE A 76 15.34 13.11 9.02
CA ILE A 76 15.03 12.97 7.59
C ILE A 76 15.18 11.48 7.22
N ASN A 77 14.19 10.67 7.59
CA ASN A 77 14.17 9.24 7.30
C ASN A 77 13.19 8.97 6.16
N PHE A 78 13.71 9.06 4.93
CA PHE A 78 12.90 8.93 3.73
C PHE A 78 12.35 7.52 3.56
N GLU A 79 13.12 6.49 3.92
CA GLU A 79 12.64 5.11 3.89
C GLU A 79 11.44 4.92 4.82
N ASN A 80 11.50 5.46 6.04
CA ASN A 80 10.38 5.40 6.98
C ASN A 80 9.12 6.04 6.40
N LYS A 81 9.23 7.19 5.72
CA LYS A 81 8.06 7.85 5.11
C LYS A 81 7.42 6.98 4.04
N ILE A 82 8.22 6.29 3.21
CA ILE A 82 7.72 5.39 2.17
C ILE A 82 7.00 4.20 2.80
N VAL A 83 7.63 3.56 3.80
CA VAL A 83 7.06 2.43 4.53
C VAL A 83 5.75 2.81 5.20
N LEU A 84 5.72 3.94 5.92
CA LEU A 84 4.52 4.48 6.56
C LEU A 84 3.43 4.77 5.54
N ALA A 85 3.73 5.47 4.44
CA ALA A 85 2.75 5.80 3.41
C ALA A 85 2.12 4.55 2.78
N MET A 86 2.93 3.53 2.51
CA MET A 86 2.47 2.26 1.97
C MET A 86 1.58 1.50 2.98
N SER A 87 2.03 1.38 4.22
CA SER A 87 1.29 0.69 5.28
C SER A 87 -0.03 1.38 5.63
N ILE A 88 -0.05 2.71 5.69
CA ILE A 88 -1.26 3.53 5.89
C ILE A 88 -2.30 3.22 4.81
N ARG A 89 -1.89 3.25 3.54
CA ARG A 89 -2.81 3.00 2.41
C ARG A 89 -3.36 1.57 2.47
N LEU A 90 -2.49 0.58 2.59
CA LEU A 90 -2.88 -0.84 2.61
C LEU A 90 -3.80 -1.15 3.80
N THR A 91 -3.51 -0.62 4.98
CA THR A 91 -4.34 -0.83 6.18
C THR A 91 -5.71 -0.18 6.03
N ALA A 92 -5.77 1.04 5.48
CA ALA A 92 -7.03 1.72 5.21
C ALA A 92 -7.87 1.01 4.15
N GLU A 93 -7.25 0.54 3.06
CA GLU A 93 -7.95 -0.25 2.04
C GLU A 93 -8.45 -1.58 2.61
N ARG A 94 -7.65 -2.31 3.39
CA ARG A 94 -8.09 -3.52 4.10
C ARG A 94 -9.32 -3.27 4.95
N PHE A 95 -9.29 -2.20 5.75
CA PHE A 95 -10.43 -1.79 6.57
C PHE A 95 -11.67 -1.51 5.71
N MET A 96 -11.54 -0.70 4.66
CA MET A 96 -12.66 -0.34 3.78
C MET A 96 -13.22 -1.57 3.06
N VAL A 97 -12.38 -2.43 2.50
CA VAL A 97 -12.78 -3.66 1.81
C VAL A 97 -13.56 -4.59 2.76
N LYS A 98 -13.05 -4.80 3.98
CA LYS A 98 -13.74 -5.61 5.00
C LYS A 98 -15.10 -5.03 5.38
N ARG A 99 -15.21 -3.70 5.51
CA ARG A 99 -16.44 -3.01 5.88
C ARG A 99 -17.46 -2.97 4.75
N ILE A 100 -17.02 -2.75 3.51
CA ILE A 100 -17.87 -2.75 2.30
C ILE A 100 -18.39 -4.16 2.04
N ASN A 101 -17.56 -5.19 2.24
CA ASN A 101 -17.92 -6.61 2.12
C ASN A 101 -18.58 -6.98 0.77
N ASP A 102 -18.03 -6.43 -0.32
CA ASP A 102 -18.48 -6.69 -1.69
C ASP A 102 -17.26 -7.04 -2.58
N PRO A 103 -16.88 -8.34 -2.65
CA PRO A 103 -15.71 -8.76 -3.42
C PRO A 103 -15.84 -8.47 -4.92
N ALA A 104 -17.06 -8.51 -5.47
CA ALA A 104 -17.29 -8.23 -6.89
C ALA A 104 -17.03 -6.76 -7.21
N PHE A 105 -17.47 -5.84 -6.34
CA PHE A 105 -17.15 -4.42 -6.44
C PHE A 105 -15.63 -4.19 -6.40
N VAL A 106 -14.92 -4.79 -5.43
CA VAL A 106 -13.47 -4.60 -5.28
C VAL A 106 -12.71 -5.15 -6.49
N ALA A 107 -13.06 -6.34 -6.97
CA ALA A 107 -12.45 -6.95 -8.15
C ALA A 107 -12.69 -6.14 -9.44
N GLY A 108 -13.78 -5.37 -9.51
CA GLY A 108 -14.10 -4.48 -10.62
C GLY A 108 -13.32 -3.16 -10.64
N ILE A 109 -12.44 -2.90 -9.66
CA ILE A 109 -11.63 -1.68 -9.61
C ILE A 109 -10.34 -1.85 -10.40
N ASP A 110 -10.27 -1.20 -11.56
CA ASP A 110 -9.13 -1.23 -12.49
C ASP A 110 -8.07 -0.13 -12.25
N SER A 111 -8.44 0.91 -11.52
CA SER A 111 -7.67 2.15 -11.37
C SER A 111 -8.21 2.97 -10.22
N ASN A 112 -7.35 3.79 -9.61
CA ASN A 112 -7.69 4.70 -8.52
C ASN A 112 -8.45 4.01 -7.36
N GLN A 113 -7.86 2.96 -6.79
CA GLN A 113 -8.55 2.08 -5.86
C GLN A 113 -8.91 2.77 -4.54
N THR A 114 -7.96 3.47 -3.90
CA THR A 114 -8.22 4.11 -2.60
C THR A 114 -9.38 5.13 -2.69
N PRO A 115 -9.45 6.05 -3.68
CA PRO A 115 -10.58 6.96 -3.86
C PRO A 115 -11.90 6.25 -4.18
N LYS A 116 -11.90 5.19 -5.01
CA LYS A 116 -13.12 4.43 -5.33
C LYS A 116 -13.67 3.71 -4.09
N LEU A 117 -12.79 3.11 -3.27
CA LEU A 117 -13.15 2.53 -1.98
C LEU A 117 -13.71 3.59 -1.02
N LEU A 118 -13.05 4.74 -0.89
CA LEU A 118 -13.50 5.84 -0.03
C LEU A 118 -14.87 6.37 -0.46
N LYS A 119 -15.11 6.49 -1.77
CA LYS A 119 -16.43 6.90 -2.30
C LYS A 119 -17.50 5.90 -1.89
N LYS A 120 -17.30 4.61 -2.14
CA LYS A 120 -18.24 3.55 -1.78
C LYS A 120 -18.47 3.48 -0.27
N PHE A 121 -17.40 3.60 0.53
CA PHE A 121 -17.50 3.64 1.97
C PHE A 121 -18.36 4.82 2.45
N ARG A 122 -18.21 6.00 1.86
CA ARG A 122 -19.02 7.19 2.19
C ARG A 122 -20.50 6.99 1.85
N GLU A 123 -20.81 6.33 0.73
CA GLU A 123 -22.18 6.02 0.33
C GLU A 123 -22.86 5.08 1.33
N LEU A 124 -22.13 4.10 1.86
CA LEU A 124 -22.65 3.08 2.79
C LEU A 124 -22.65 3.53 4.27
N PHE A 125 -21.66 4.34 4.68
CA PHE A 125 -21.39 4.70 6.08
C PHE A 125 -21.29 6.21 6.28
N SER A 126 -22.22 6.97 5.69
CA SER A 126 -22.21 8.44 5.67
C SER A 126 -22.22 9.12 7.05
N THR A 127 -22.70 8.42 8.08
CA THR A 127 -22.76 8.91 9.47
C THR A 127 -21.46 8.71 10.25
N GLU A 128 -20.51 7.92 9.76
CA GLU A 128 -19.22 7.67 10.41
C GLU A 128 -18.20 8.80 10.15
N LEU A 129 -18.56 10.01 10.57
CA LEU A 129 -17.81 11.23 10.26
C LEU A 129 -16.35 11.20 10.72
N LYS A 130 -16.05 10.53 11.84
CA LYS A 130 -14.67 10.37 12.34
C LYS A 130 -13.85 9.47 11.42
N THR A 131 -14.37 8.29 11.08
CA THR A 131 -13.76 7.33 10.15
C THR A 131 -13.52 7.98 8.78
N LEU A 132 -14.54 8.67 8.25
CA LEU A 132 -14.44 9.35 6.95
C LEU A 132 -13.35 10.43 6.93
N LYS A 133 -13.18 11.20 8.01
CA LYS A 133 -12.10 12.19 8.11
C LYS A 133 -10.71 11.55 8.08
N ILE A 134 -10.54 10.40 8.75
CA ILE A 134 -9.27 9.66 8.73
C ILE A 134 -9.00 9.15 7.30
N LEU A 135 -9.96 8.48 6.68
CA LEU A 135 -9.81 7.92 5.32
C LEU A 135 -9.59 9.02 4.25
N GLN A 136 -10.18 10.20 4.42
CA GLN A 136 -9.90 11.36 3.55
C GLN A 136 -8.44 11.82 3.66
N ARG A 137 -7.88 11.84 4.88
CA ARG A 137 -6.47 12.16 5.10
C ARG A 137 -5.55 11.11 4.49
N VAL A 138 -5.91 9.83 4.55
CA VAL A 138 -5.20 8.75 3.85
C VAL A 138 -5.09 9.05 2.35
N ALA A 139 -6.22 9.31 1.68
CA ALA A 139 -6.24 9.61 0.25
C ALA A 139 -5.42 10.85 -0.13
N LEU A 140 -5.35 11.85 0.77
CA LEU A 140 -4.59 13.09 0.54
C LEU A 140 -3.08 12.92 0.79
N MET A 141 -2.70 12.25 1.87
CA MET A 141 -1.31 12.18 2.35
C MET A 141 -0.53 11.00 1.78
N THR A 142 -1.22 9.99 1.27
CA THR A 142 -0.61 8.76 0.72
C THR A 142 -1.13 8.48 -0.68
N PRO A 143 -1.02 9.43 -1.63
CA PRO A 143 -1.59 9.27 -2.97
C PRO A 143 -1.06 7.99 -3.63
N GLU A 144 -1.93 7.26 -4.32
CA GLU A 144 -1.60 5.98 -4.96
C GLU A 144 -0.91 6.14 -6.33
N ASN A 145 -1.03 7.33 -6.93
CA ASN A 145 -0.35 7.66 -8.18
C ASN A 145 1.13 7.92 -7.90
N ILE A 146 1.95 6.89 -8.08
CA ILE A 146 3.42 6.97 -8.01
C ILE A 146 3.96 6.48 -9.36
N HIS A 147 4.26 7.43 -10.26
CA HIS A 147 4.88 7.12 -11.54
C HIS A 147 6.38 6.86 -11.35
N LEU A 148 7.06 6.35 -12.38
CA LEU A 148 8.51 6.09 -12.39
C LEU A 148 9.39 7.33 -12.14
N ASN A 149 8.83 8.54 -12.25
CA ASN A 149 9.60 9.79 -12.10
C ASN A 149 9.76 10.14 -10.62
N SER A 150 10.98 10.51 -10.22
CA SER A 150 11.30 10.95 -8.85
C SER A 150 10.41 12.09 -8.35
N PHE A 151 9.94 12.96 -9.25
CA PHE A 151 8.98 14.04 -8.98
C PHE A 151 7.66 13.56 -8.34
N MET A 152 7.26 12.30 -8.56
CA MET A 152 5.99 11.77 -8.04
C MET A 152 6.08 11.27 -6.60
N TYR A 153 7.28 11.17 -6.04
CA TYR A 153 7.45 10.92 -4.60
C TYR A 153 7.38 12.23 -3.80
N GLU A 154 7.49 13.40 -4.44
CA GLU A 154 7.46 14.71 -3.77
C GLU A 154 6.30 14.85 -2.79
N PRO A 155 5.04 14.46 -3.11
CA PRO A 155 3.97 14.56 -2.13
C PRO A 155 4.24 13.79 -0.84
N ILE A 156 4.86 12.60 -0.91
CA ILE A 156 5.23 11.79 0.26
C ILE A 156 6.47 12.38 0.95
N LEU A 157 7.43 12.89 0.18
CA LEU A 157 8.65 13.52 0.71
C LEU A 157 8.34 14.83 1.45
N ASP A 158 7.38 15.60 0.93
CA ASP A 158 6.88 16.87 1.48
C ASP A 158 5.99 16.65 2.72
N MET A 159 5.42 15.45 2.90
CA MET A 159 4.72 15.12 4.14
C MET A 159 5.70 15.04 5.30
N SER A 160 5.36 15.68 6.41
CA SER A 160 6.15 15.55 7.63
C SER A 160 6.07 14.11 8.17
N ASP A 161 7.19 13.60 8.67
CA ASP A 161 7.26 12.28 9.29
C ASP A 161 6.26 12.16 10.46
N GLY A 162 6.19 13.20 11.32
CA GLY A 162 5.23 13.26 12.42
C GLY A 162 3.77 13.18 11.97
N HIS A 163 3.39 13.78 10.83
CA HIS A 163 2.03 13.65 10.30
C HIS A 163 1.73 12.23 9.80
N LEU A 164 2.68 11.57 9.14
CA LEU A 164 2.53 10.18 8.70
C LEU A 164 2.43 9.23 9.90
N ARG A 165 3.28 9.38 10.93
CA ARG A 165 3.21 8.58 12.16
C ARG A 165 1.87 8.73 12.89
N LYS A 166 1.39 9.97 13.02
CA LYS A 166 0.07 10.24 13.62
C LYS A 166 -1.05 9.57 12.82
N LEU A 167 -1.03 9.73 11.49
CA LEU A 167 -2.04 9.12 10.62
C LEU A 167 -1.99 7.59 10.67
N TYR A 168 -0.80 7.00 10.70
CA TYR A 168 -0.64 5.55 10.83
C TYR A 168 -1.26 5.02 12.13
N GLY A 169 -1.00 5.69 13.26
CA GLY A 169 -1.64 5.35 14.54
C GLY A 169 -3.17 5.45 14.48
N GLU A 170 -3.71 6.50 13.87
CA GLU A 170 -5.17 6.66 13.68
C GLU A 170 -5.77 5.56 12.81
N VAL A 171 -5.06 5.12 11.76
CA VAL A 171 -5.53 4.07 10.83
C VAL A 171 -5.47 2.69 11.45
N ILE A 172 -4.44 2.36 12.22
CA ILE A 172 -4.36 1.08 12.95
C ILE A 172 -5.56 0.95 13.91
N MET A 173 -5.98 2.04 14.54
CA MET A 173 -7.13 2.04 15.45
C MET A 173 -8.49 1.82 14.75
N LEU A 174 -8.55 1.92 13.41
CA LEU A 174 -9.75 1.58 12.63
C LEU A 174 -9.84 0.07 12.31
N ALA A 175 -8.70 -0.58 12.11
CA ALA A 175 -8.58 -1.95 11.59
C ALA A 175 -8.93 -3.02 12.64
#